data_AF-A0A9N9TIS4-F1
#
_entry.id   AF-A0A9N9TIS4-F1
#
_cell.length_a   1.000
_cell.length_b   1.000
_cell.length_c   1.000
_cell.angle_alpha   90.00
_cell.angle_beta   90.00
_cell.angle_gamma   90.00
#
_symmetry.space_group_name_H-M   'P 1'
#
loop_
_entity.id
_entity.type
_entity.pdbx_description
1 polymer ?
#
loop_
_entity_poly.entity_id
_entity_poly.type
_entity_poly.pdbx_seq_one_letter_code
_entity_poly.pdbx_strand_id
1 'polypeptide(L)'
;MNKNVILPNILKDPVVCKIAKKHNKTTAQIALRFLIQNDIVVIPKSVNTGRIKENFEIFDFTLDYGDIQMLEGLNKGDNGRIFRMHFHSKIANHPENPFINDKFQI
;
A
#
# COMPACT_ATOMS: atom_id res chain seq x y z
N MET A 1 13.37 18.17 -0.12
CA MET A 1 12.07 17.58 0.28
C MET A 1 11.46 18.48 1.34
N ASN A 2 10.22 18.92 1.14
CA ASN A 2 9.51 19.71 2.15
C ASN A 2 9.27 18.81 3.38
N LYS A 3 9.75 19.21 4.57
CA LYS A 3 9.74 18.37 5.79
C LYS A 3 8.34 18.12 6.35
N ASN A 4 7.30 18.70 5.74
CA ASN A 4 5.91 18.67 6.22
C ASN A 4 4.99 17.75 5.42
N VAL A 5 5.50 16.91 4.52
CA VAL A 5 4.67 15.94 3.78
C VAL A 5 4.40 14.71 4.65
N ILE A 6 3.17 14.57 5.13
CA ILE A 6 2.70 13.39 5.85
C ILE A 6 2.33 12.32 4.81
N LEU A 7 3.05 11.20 4.81
CA LEU A 7 2.74 10.07 3.95
C LEU A 7 1.52 9.30 4.47
N PRO A 8 0.61 8.83 3.60
CA PRO A 8 -0.48 7.96 4.01
C PRO A 8 0.07 6.67 4.61
N ASN A 9 -0.53 6.22 5.71
CA ASN A 9 -0.15 4.99 6.38
C ASN A 9 -1.31 4.00 6.37
N ILE A 10 -1.33 3.13 5.36
CA ILE A 10 -2.37 2.12 5.16
C ILE A 10 -2.52 1.15 6.33
N LEU A 11 -1.42 0.89 7.06
CA LEU A 11 -1.43 -0.04 8.20
C LEU A 11 -2.16 0.52 9.43
N LYS A 12 -2.48 1.83 9.43
CA LYS A 12 -3.27 2.50 10.46
C LYS A 12 -4.66 2.91 9.97
N ASP A 13 -5.03 2.57 8.74
CA ASP A 13 -6.33 2.91 8.21
C ASP A 13 -7.45 2.19 9.00
N PRO A 14 -8.53 2.87 9.42
CA PRO A 14 -9.60 2.26 10.21
C PRO A 14 -10.27 1.05 9.52
N VAL A 15 -10.39 1.07 8.19
CA VAL A 15 -10.96 -0.05 7.43
C VAL A 15 -10.05 -1.26 7.51
N VAL A 16 -8.75 -1.06 7.30
CA VAL A 16 -7.75 -2.15 7.40
C VAL A 16 -7.69 -2.70 8.82
N CYS A 17 -7.74 -1.83 9.85
CA CYS A 17 -7.80 -2.25 11.25
C CYS A 17 -9.06 -3.07 11.57
N LYS A 18 -10.22 -2.69 11.01
CA LYS A 18 -11.48 -3.40 11.20
C LYS A 18 -11.41 -4.81 10.59
N ILE A 19 -10.89 -4.93 9.37
CA ILE A 19 -10.74 -6.22 8.67
C ILE A 19 -9.70 -7.09 9.39
N ALA A 20 -8.59 -6.52 9.84
CA ALA A 20 -7.57 -7.21 10.63
C ALA A 20 -8.18 -7.87 11.88
N LYS A 21 -9.01 -7.13 12.62
CA LYS A 21 -9.74 -7.67 13.79
C LYS A 21 -10.69 -8.80 13.41
N LYS A 22 -11.45 -8.66 12.31
CA LYS A 22 -12.38 -9.68 11.81
C LYS A 22 -11.70 -11.03 11.55
N HIS A 23 -10.50 -11.01 10.98
CA HIS A 23 -9.75 -12.22 10.62
C HIS A 23 -8.77 -12.69 11.69
N ASN A 24 -8.65 -11.97 12.81
CA ASN A 24 -7.60 -12.18 13.82
C ASN A 24 -6.19 -12.20 13.20
N LYS A 25 -5.92 -11.22 12.33
CA LYS A 25 -4.66 -11.02 11.61
C LYS A 25 -4.13 -9.60 11.82
N THR A 26 -2.90 -9.33 11.42
CA THR A 26 -2.34 -7.97 11.47
C THR A 26 -2.75 -7.14 10.26
N THR A 27 -2.69 -5.81 10.37
CA THR A 27 -3.01 -4.93 9.24
C THR A 27 -2.05 -5.12 8.06
N ALA A 28 -0.81 -5.53 8.32
CA ALA A 28 0.16 -5.89 7.28
C ALA A 28 -0.27 -7.15 6.53
N GLN A 29 -0.70 -8.19 7.25
CA GLN A 29 -1.22 -9.41 6.64
C GLN A 29 -2.45 -9.14 5.76
N ILE A 30 -3.37 -8.28 6.20
CA ILE A 30 -4.54 -7.88 5.39
C ILE A 30 -4.10 -7.19 4.09
N ALA A 31 -3.18 -6.22 4.18
CA ALA A 31 -2.70 -5.51 3.00
C ALA A 31 -1.99 -6.44 1.99
N LEU A 32 -1.20 -7.40 2.47
CA LEU A 32 -0.52 -8.38 1.62
C LEU A 32 -1.49 -9.39 1.01
N ARG A 33 -2.43 -9.91 1.82
CA ARG A 33 -3.45 -10.85 1.37
C ARG A 33 -4.33 -10.24 0.28
N PHE A 34 -4.70 -8.98 0.41
CA PHE A 34 -5.48 -8.25 -0.60
C PHE A 34 -4.83 -8.28 -1.98
N LEU A 35 -3.53 -7.97 -2.05
CA LEU A 35 -2.80 -7.95 -3.32
C LEU A 35 -2.67 -9.34 -3.93
N ILE A 36 -2.26 -10.34 -3.13
CA ILE A 36 -2.10 -11.72 -3.61
C ILE A 36 -3.43 -12.32 -4.08
N GLN A 37 -4.53 -12.03 -3.40
CA GLN A 37 -5.85 -12.53 -3.80
C GLN A 37 -6.39 -11.85 -5.08
N ASN A 38 -5.80 -10.72 -5.48
CA ASN A 38 -6.02 -10.05 -6.76
C ASN A 38 -4.93 -10.39 -7.80
N ASP A 39 -4.23 -11.53 -7.62
CA ASP A 39 -3.16 -12.02 -8.49
C ASP A 39 -1.96 -11.05 -8.64
N ILE A 40 -1.72 -10.20 -7.64
CA ILE A 40 -0.58 -9.26 -7.59
C ILE A 40 0.50 -9.80 -6.65
N VAL A 41 1.69 -10.03 -7.19
CA VAL A 41 2.88 -10.43 -6.42
C VAL A 41 3.33 -9.31 -5.48
N VAL A 42 3.69 -9.67 -4.23
CA VAL A 42 4.15 -8.74 -3.19
C VAL A 42 5.60 -9.00 -2.78
N ILE A 43 6.32 -7.93 -2.41
CA ILE A 43 7.72 -7.99 -1.95
C ILE A 43 7.90 -7.24 -0.61
N PRO A 44 7.28 -7.70 0.49
CA PRO A 44 7.37 -7.01 1.78
C PRO A 44 8.78 -7.06 2.35
N LYS A 45 9.40 -5.88 2.56
CA LYS A 45 10.72 -5.77 3.20
C LYS A 45 10.59 -5.74 4.72
N SER A 46 11.33 -6.59 5.42
CA SER A 46 11.54 -6.52 6.86
C SER A 46 12.93 -7.02 7.23
N VAL A 47 13.48 -6.52 8.34
CA VAL A 47 14.68 -7.07 9.01
C VAL A 47 14.34 -7.70 10.35
N ASN A 48 13.10 -7.54 10.82
CA ASN A 48 12.60 -8.14 12.05
C ASN A 48 12.07 -9.53 11.72
N THR A 49 12.65 -10.56 12.36
CA THR A 49 12.34 -11.98 12.13
C THR A 49 10.87 -12.31 12.37
N GLY A 50 10.27 -11.77 13.43
CA GLY A 50 8.84 -11.93 13.73
C GLY A 50 7.95 -11.41 12.59
N ARG A 51 8.24 -10.21 12.08
CA ARG A 51 7.50 -9.63 10.94
C ARG A 51 7.75 -10.36 9.62
N ILE A 52 8.96 -10.91 9.41
CA ILE A 52 9.24 -11.74 8.23
C ILE A 52 8.32 -12.97 8.24
N LYS A 53 8.22 -13.64 9.38
CA LYS A 53 7.32 -14.78 9.57
C LYS A 53 5.85 -14.37 9.39
N GLU A 54 5.42 -13.31 10.07
CA GLU A 54 4.05 -12.79 10.00
C GLU A 54 3.63 -12.45 8.55
N ASN A 55 4.51 -11.79 7.79
CA ASN A 55 4.25 -11.43 6.39
C ASN A 55 4.10 -12.65 5.47
N PHE A 56 4.64 -13.82 5.86
CA PHE A 56 4.52 -15.06 5.11
C PHE A 56 3.25 -15.85 5.48
N GLU A 57 2.71 -15.64 6.69
CA GLU A 57 1.47 -16.26 7.19
C GLU A 57 0.20 -15.59 6.60
N ILE A 58 0.16 -15.45 5.27
CA ILE A 58 -0.93 -14.82 4.51
C ILE A 58 -1.70 -15.80 3.60
N PHE A 59 -1.28 -17.07 3.60
CA PHE A 59 -1.86 -18.12 2.74
C PHE A 59 -2.88 -19.00 3.46
N ASP A 60 -3.01 -18.85 4.78
CA ASP A 60 -3.89 -19.65 5.65
C ASP A 60 -5.29 -19.04 5.84
N PHE A 61 -5.59 -17.91 5.18
CA PHE A 61 -6.90 -17.27 5.21
C PHE A 61 -7.24 -16.59 3.87
N THR A 62 -8.49 -16.22 3.69
CA THR A 62 -9.01 -15.51 2.51
C THR A 62 -9.82 -14.30 2.94
N LEU A 63 -9.76 -13.22 2.15
CA LEU A 63 -10.67 -12.09 2.33
C LEU A 63 -12.00 -12.40 1.64
N ASP A 64 -13.13 -12.11 2.26
CA ASP A 64 -14.41 -12.27 1.58
C ASP A 64 -14.72 -11.07 0.68
N TYR A 65 -15.79 -11.19 -0.10
CA TYR A 65 -16.20 -10.16 -1.05
C TYR A 65 -16.39 -8.79 -0.40
N GLY A 66 -16.98 -8.74 0.80
CA GLY A 66 -17.19 -7.49 1.51
C GLY A 66 -15.89 -6.83 1.95
N ASP A 67 -14.91 -7.63 2.40
CA ASP A 67 -13.59 -7.12 2.74
C ASP A 67 -12.84 -6.56 1.53
N ILE A 68 -12.90 -7.27 0.40
CA ILE A 68 -12.30 -6.82 -0.86
C ILE A 68 -12.91 -5.49 -1.30
N GLN A 69 -14.24 -5.37 -1.34
CA GLN A 69 -14.91 -4.12 -1.71
C GLN A 69 -14.53 -2.94 -0.79
N MET A 70 -14.44 -3.18 0.53
CA MET A 70 -14.03 -2.16 1.48
C MET A 70 -12.61 -1.67 1.21
N LEU A 71 -11.69 -2.58 0.87
CA LEU A 71 -10.29 -2.25 0.57
C LEU A 71 -10.13 -1.55 -0.79
N GLU A 72 -10.87 -1.97 -1.81
CA GLU A 72 -10.90 -1.29 -3.11
C GLU A 72 -11.38 0.17 -2.97
N GLY A 73 -12.34 0.42 -2.08
CA GLY A 73 -12.83 1.77 -1.75
C GLY A 73 -11.77 2.69 -1.14
N LEU A 74 -10.61 2.17 -0.71
CA LEU A 74 -9.49 2.98 -0.21
C LEU A 74 -8.64 3.59 -1.32
N ASN A 75 -8.80 3.17 -2.58
CA ASN A 75 -8.02 3.66 -3.71
C ASN A 75 -8.11 5.20 -3.83
N LYS A 76 -6.95 5.85 -3.99
CA LYS A 76 -6.83 7.31 -4.13
C LYS A 76 -6.39 7.74 -5.54
N GLY A 77 -6.35 6.80 -6.50
CA GLY A 77 -5.82 7.05 -7.84
C GLY A 77 -4.37 7.56 -7.79
N ASP A 78 -4.03 8.51 -8.65
CA ASP A 78 -2.68 9.09 -8.72
C ASP A 78 -2.21 9.74 -7.40
N ASN A 79 -3.15 10.27 -6.61
CA ASN A 79 -2.82 10.87 -5.30
C ASN A 79 -2.34 9.84 -4.27
N GLY A 80 -2.58 8.54 -4.51
CA GLY A 80 -2.13 7.44 -3.64
C GLY A 80 -0.65 7.09 -3.79
N ARG A 81 0.05 7.61 -4.81
CA ARG A 81 1.47 7.31 -5.04
C ARG A 81 2.34 7.88 -3.94
N ILE A 82 2.97 6.99 -3.16
CA ILE A 82 3.98 7.34 -2.15
C ILE A 82 5.35 7.56 -2.80
N PHE A 83 5.74 6.67 -3.72
CA PHE A 83 6.98 6.82 -4.49
C PHE A 83 6.67 7.50 -5.81
N ARG A 84 7.11 8.76 -5.94
CA ARG A 84 6.91 9.58 -7.12
C ARG A 84 8.26 9.96 -7.72
N MET A 85 8.28 10.25 -9.02
CA MET A 85 9.50 10.53 -9.78
C MET A 85 9.91 12.02 -9.79
N HIS A 86 9.45 12.82 -8.81
CA HIS A 86 9.71 14.26 -8.74
C HIS A 86 10.82 14.65 -7.75
N PHE A 87 11.61 13.69 -7.27
CA PHE A 87 12.70 13.97 -6.32
C PHE A 87 13.89 14.72 -6.94
N HIS A 88 13.92 14.86 -8.27
CA HIS A 88 14.86 15.70 -9.00
C HIS A 88 14.22 16.27 -10.26
N SER A 89 14.49 17.53 -10.60
CA SER A 89 13.85 18.24 -11.71
C SER A 89 14.09 17.57 -13.07
N LYS A 90 15.29 17.03 -13.32
CA LYS A 90 15.56 16.31 -14.58
C LYS A 90 14.75 15.02 -14.72
N ILE A 91 14.42 14.36 -13.61
CA ILE A 91 13.60 13.14 -13.62
C ILE A 91 12.13 13.50 -13.76
N ALA A 92 11.69 14.53 -13.02
CA ALA A 92 10.32 15.04 -13.11
C ALA A 92 9.96 15.46 -14.54
N ASN A 93 10.89 16.11 -15.24
CA ASN A 93 10.71 16.63 -16.58
C ASN A 93 11.23 15.70 -17.69
N HIS A 94 11.63 14.46 -17.36
CA HIS A 94 12.12 13.53 -18.36
C HIS A 94 10.98 13.11 -19.31
N PRO A 95 11.21 13.01 -20.63
CA PRO A 95 10.18 12.56 -21.58
C PRO A 95 9.54 11.22 -21.21
N GLU A 96 10.35 10.32 -20.64
CA GLU A 96 9.94 8.98 -20.17
C GLU A 96 9.51 8.95 -18.70
N ASN A 97 9.17 10.07 -18.08
CA ASN A 97 8.59 10.04 -16.75
C ASN A 97 7.21 9.34 -16.82
N PRO A 98 7.01 8.17 -16.17
CA PRO A 98 5.75 7.44 -16.28
C PRO A 98 4.58 8.11 -15.54
N PHE A 99 4.83 9.15 -14.74
CA PHE A 99 3.84 9.80 -13.87
C PHE A 99 3.61 11.27 -14.26
N ILE A 100 3.35 11.51 -15.55
CA ILE A 100 3.17 12.87 -16.12
C ILE A 100 1.97 13.60 -15.49
N ASN A 101 0.96 12.86 -15.04
CA ASN A 101 -0.25 13.39 -14.42
C ASN A 101 -0.13 13.62 -12.91
N ASP A 102 1.02 13.35 -12.29
CA ASP A 102 1.23 13.67 -10.87
C ASP A 102 1.21 15.20 -10.71
N LYS A 103 0.02 15.75 -10.44
CA LYS A 103 -0.21 17.18 -10.24
C LYS A 103 0.45 17.62 -8.93
N PHE A 104 1.74 17.94 -8.97
CA PHE A 104 2.38 18.76 -7.95
C PHE A 104 3.17 19.87 -8.63
N GLN A 105 2.63 21.08 -8.51
CA GLN A 105 3.40 22.31 -8.61
C GLN A 105 4.32 22.39 -7.39
N ILE A 106 5.57 22.77 -7.64
CA ILE A 106 6.56 23.06 -6.60
C ILE A 106 6.10 24.26 -5.77
#